data_AF-A0A518FWK7-F1
#
_entry.id   AF-A0A518FWK7-F1
#
_cell.length_a   1.000
_cell.length_b   1.000
_cell.length_c   1.000
_cell.angle_alpha   90.00
_cell.angle_beta   90.00
_cell.angle_gamma   90.00
#
_symmetry.space_group_name_H-M   'P 1'
#
loop_
_entity.id
_entity.type
_entity.pdbx_description
1 polymer ?
#
loop_
_entity_poly.entity_id
_entity_poly.type
_entity_poly.pdbx_seq_one_letter_code
_entity_poly.pdbx_strand_id
1 'polypeptide(L)'
;MKNNPLPRLDEDSALREQLLPFCRLKQGEVWQDPAGRHRVACVDATNEEQVRSLVEEDRATLAIQDPPYNLIAFDLRHIEAFTNWCAEWVRLSAEVMSPDASFYIWLGADQNQHFQPLPQFMLMMQQLDLFQSRSFITMRNQRGYGTQKNWMAVRQELLYYTRGNPFFEVQYTDIPKILRGYYKNINGKKTENLERGRSDNIRPGNVWVDIQQVFYRMEENVSGCYAQKPLKSVERILQASSRPDDFVLDLFAHSGTTLMACEQQGRRCLTADLDPIFCEIVIRRLEHFRETGKTGWQNGHPFEDVPDLNQQAVSEE
;
A
#
# COMPACT_ATOMS: atom_id res chain seq x y z
N MET A 1 -17.65 -20.38 8.66
CA MET A 1 -16.33 -19.87 8.24
C MET A 1 -15.32 -20.96 8.49
N LYS A 2 -14.50 -21.32 7.50
CA LYS A 2 -13.32 -22.14 7.74
C LYS A 2 -12.40 -21.34 8.66
N ASN A 3 -11.81 -22.01 9.66
CA ASN A 3 -10.88 -21.40 10.61
C ASN A 3 -9.52 -22.05 10.41
N ASN A 4 -8.85 -21.65 9.32
CA ASN A 4 -7.57 -22.20 8.90
C ASN A 4 -6.70 -21.12 8.25
N PRO A 5 -6.26 -20.10 9.02
CA PRO A 5 -5.39 -19.07 8.48
C PRO A 5 -4.00 -19.63 8.20
N LEU A 6 -3.34 -19.16 7.14
CA LEU A 6 -1.91 -19.44 6.95
C LEU A 6 -1.07 -18.68 7.99
N PRO A 7 0.00 -19.30 8.52
CA PRO A 7 1.03 -18.57 9.27
C PRO A 7 1.74 -17.58 8.36
N ARG A 8 2.52 -16.67 8.95
CA ARG A 8 3.30 -15.68 8.21
C ARG A 8 4.24 -16.34 7.20
N LEU A 9 4.03 -16.02 5.92
CA LEU A 9 4.77 -16.64 4.81
C LEU A 9 6.23 -16.20 4.73
N ASP A 10 6.65 -15.16 5.46
CA ASP A 10 8.06 -14.79 5.58
C ASP A 10 8.82 -15.60 6.65
N GLU A 11 8.10 -16.30 7.53
CA GLU A 11 8.66 -17.06 8.65
C GLU A 11 8.64 -18.58 8.42
N ASP A 12 7.94 -19.07 7.40
CA ASP A 12 7.71 -20.51 7.15
C ASP A 12 8.19 -20.94 5.75
N SER A 13 9.47 -21.30 5.63
CA SER A 13 10.06 -21.73 4.35
C SER A 13 9.47 -23.04 3.81
N ALA A 14 9.10 -23.98 4.68
CA ALA A 14 8.52 -25.26 4.29
C ALA A 14 7.14 -25.05 3.64
N LEU A 15 6.29 -24.22 4.24
CA LEU A 15 5.00 -23.87 3.66
C LEU A 15 5.17 -23.15 2.32
N ARG A 16 6.13 -22.22 2.22
CA ARG A 16 6.42 -21.55 0.94
C ARG A 16 6.76 -22.54 -0.17
N GLU A 17 7.62 -23.52 0.09
CA GLU A 17 7.98 -24.56 -0.89
C GLU A 17 6.75 -25.36 -1.35
N GLN A 18 5.79 -25.60 -0.46
CA GLN A 18 4.52 -26.26 -0.81
C GLN A 18 3.61 -25.37 -1.67
N LEU A 19 3.64 -24.05 -1.52
CA LEU A 19 2.78 -23.12 -2.26
C LEU A 19 3.30 -22.75 -3.65
N LEU A 20 4.63 -22.75 -3.85
CA LEU A 20 5.26 -22.37 -5.13
C LEU A 20 4.71 -23.11 -6.36
N PRO A 21 4.45 -24.43 -6.33
CA PRO A 21 3.86 -25.15 -7.47
C PRO A 21 2.49 -24.64 -7.92
N PHE A 22 1.77 -23.89 -7.07
CA PHE A 22 0.45 -23.33 -7.35
C PHE A 22 0.48 -21.87 -7.79
N CYS A 23 1.66 -21.27 -7.91
CA CYS A 23 1.84 -19.91 -8.39
C CYS A 23 1.85 -19.90 -9.92
N ARG A 24 1.02 -19.05 -10.52
CA ARG A 24 0.90 -18.89 -11.98
C ARG A 24 2.09 -18.18 -12.61
N LEU A 25 2.73 -17.30 -11.85
CA LEU A 25 3.86 -16.50 -12.31
C LEU A 25 5.18 -17.03 -11.76
N LYS A 26 6.19 -17.02 -12.62
CA LYS A 26 7.61 -17.16 -12.28
C LYS A 26 8.31 -15.80 -12.43
N GLN A 27 9.53 -15.72 -11.92
CA GLN A 27 10.36 -14.53 -12.04
C GLN A 27 10.45 -14.04 -13.51
N GLY A 28 10.16 -12.76 -13.72
CA GLY A 28 10.15 -12.09 -15.02
C GLY A 28 8.82 -12.16 -15.77
N GLU A 29 7.84 -12.95 -15.30
CA GLU A 29 6.55 -13.12 -15.99
C GLU A 29 5.52 -12.08 -15.53
N VAL A 30 4.60 -11.76 -16.45
CA VAL A 30 3.49 -10.82 -16.25
C VAL A 30 2.17 -11.55 -16.50
N TRP A 31 1.27 -11.50 -15.52
CA TRP A 31 -0.11 -11.92 -15.66
C TRP A 31 -0.95 -10.71 -16.07
N GLN A 32 -1.74 -10.89 -17.14
CA GLN A 32 -2.72 -9.91 -17.57
C GLN A 32 -4.10 -10.34 -17.10
N ASP A 33 -4.83 -9.42 -16.47
CA ASP A 33 -6.21 -9.64 -16.09
C ASP A 33 -7.06 -9.96 -17.33
N PRO A 34 -7.82 -11.07 -17.35
CA PRO A 34 -8.74 -11.38 -18.44
C PRO A 34 -9.76 -10.29 -18.76
N ALA A 35 -10.10 -9.43 -17.78
CA ALA A 35 -10.97 -8.27 -18.01
C ALA A 35 -10.22 -7.05 -18.59
N GLY A 36 -8.89 -7.13 -18.74
CA GLY A 36 -8.03 -6.07 -19.28
C GLY A 36 -7.83 -4.87 -18.35
N ARG A 37 -8.13 -5.00 -17.05
CA ARG A 37 -8.09 -3.89 -16.08
C ARG A 37 -6.78 -3.80 -15.30
N HIS A 38 -6.12 -4.93 -15.08
CA HIS A 38 -4.94 -5.00 -14.21
C HIS A 38 -3.82 -5.85 -14.81
N ARG A 39 -2.60 -5.62 -14.34
CA ARG A 39 -1.46 -6.49 -14.57
C ARG A 39 -0.74 -6.75 -13.26
N VAL A 40 -0.31 -7.99 -13.08
CA VAL A 40 0.50 -8.44 -11.93
C VAL A 40 1.79 -9.02 -12.48
N ALA A 41 2.95 -8.58 -12.01
CA ALA A 41 4.25 -9.08 -12.48
C ALA A 41 5.11 -9.61 -11.33
N CYS A 42 5.77 -10.75 -11.55
CA CYS A 42 6.73 -11.31 -10.59
C CYS A 42 8.14 -10.77 -10.94
N VAL A 43 8.49 -9.58 -10.45
CA VAL A 43 9.64 -8.83 -10.96
C VAL A 43 10.41 -8.10 -9.86
N ASP A 44 11.70 -7.85 -10.10
CA ASP A 44 12.49 -6.96 -9.26
C ASP A 44 12.19 -5.50 -9.59
N ALA A 45 11.79 -4.73 -8.58
CA ALA A 45 11.46 -3.31 -8.69
C ALA A 45 12.64 -2.43 -9.17
N THR A 46 13.89 -2.92 -9.11
CA THR A 46 15.06 -2.21 -9.66
C THR A 46 15.50 -2.70 -11.04
N ASN A 47 14.88 -3.76 -11.56
CA ASN A 47 15.19 -4.27 -12.89
C ASN A 47 14.38 -3.53 -13.96
N GLU A 48 15.07 -2.72 -14.77
CA GLU A 48 14.45 -1.88 -15.79
C GLU A 48 13.62 -2.67 -16.82
N GLU A 49 14.18 -3.74 -17.40
CA GLU A 49 13.51 -4.54 -18.42
C GLU A 49 12.22 -5.16 -17.88
N GLN A 50 12.27 -5.69 -16.65
CA GLN A 50 11.13 -6.32 -16.00
C GLN A 50 10.04 -5.33 -15.58
N VAL A 51 10.39 -4.15 -15.07
CA VAL A 51 9.38 -3.12 -14.76
C VAL A 51 8.78 -2.55 -16.04
N ARG A 52 9.56 -2.40 -17.11
CA ARG A 52 9.04 -1.97 -18.41
C ARG A 52 8.11 -3.02 -19.04
N SER A 53 8.31 -4.31 -18.81
CA SER A 53 7.39 -5.35 -19.29
C SER A 53 6.04 -5.33 -18.55
N LEU A 54 6.01 -4.95 -17.27
CA LEU A 54 4.76 -4.71 -16.53
C LEU A 54 3.99 -3.51 -17.12
N VAL A 55 4.68 -2.41 -17.36
CA VAL A 55 4.05 -1.12 -17.71
C VAL A 55 3.72 -1.03 -19.21
N GLU A 56 4.55 -1.62 -20.07
CA GLU A 56 4.45 -1.51 -21.53
C GLU A 56 4.37 -0.02 -21.98
N GLU A 57 3.35 0.32 -22.77
CA GLU A 57 3.09 1.67 -23.26
C GLU A 57 2.25 2.52 -22.29
N ASP A 58 1.66 1.90 -21.26
CA ASP A 58 0.82 2.61 -20.29
C ASP A 58 1.67 3.51 -19.40
N ARG A 59 1.05 4.52 -18.78
CA ARG A 59 1.74 5.45 -17.87
C ARG A 59 0.89 5.71 -16.65
N ALA A 60 1.39 5.34 -15.48
CA ALA A 60 0.69 5.58 -14.22
C ALA A 60 0.68 7.08 -13.86
N THR A 61 -0.46 7.59 -13.41
CA THR A 61 -0.61 8.97 -12.88
C THR A 61 -0.45 9.00 -11.36
N LEU A 62 -0.49 7.82 -10.73
CA LEU A 62 -0.34 7.63 -9.30
C LEU A 62 0.52 6.40 -9.05
N ALA A 63 1.43 6.49 -8.09
CA ALA A 63 2.11 5.33 -7.54
C ALA A 63 2.01 5.31 -6.02
N ILE A 64 1.79 4.11 -5.48
CA ILE A 64 1.67 3.84 -4.05
C ILE A 64 2.64 2.71 -3.75
N GLN A 65 3.69 3.02 -3.00
CA GLN A 65 4.81 2.12 -2.76
C GLN A 65 4.91 1.82 -1.26
N ASP A 66 5.12 0.55 -0.92
CA ASP A 66 5.33 0.07 0.45
C ASP A 66 6.58 -0.85 0.49
N PRO A 67 7.77 -0.30 0.23
CA PRO A 67 9.00 -1.09 0.13
C PRO A 67 9.35 -1.75 1.48
N PRO A 68 10.11 -2.86 1.49
CA PRO A 68 10.60 -3.44 2.74
C PRO A 68 11.48 -2.45 3.52
N TYR A 69 11.24 -2.27 4.83
CA TYR A 69 11.96 -1.27 5.65
C TYR A 69 13.29 -1.79 6.21
N ASN A 70 14.29 -1.95 5.34
CA ASN A 70 15.64 -2.41 5.70
C ASN A 70 15.70 -3.78 6.40
N LEU A 71 14.62 -4.57 6.28
CA LEU A 71 14.49 -5.94 6.77
C LEU A 71 14.23 -6.82 5.55
N ILE A 72 15.30 -7.26 4.88
CA ILE A 72 15.20 -8.31 3.85
C ILE A 72 15.95 -9.50 4.41
N ALA A 73 15.23 -10.59 4.69
CA ALA A 73 15.82 -11.88 5.09
C ALA A 73 16.80 -11.82 6.29
N PHE A 74 16.44 -11.09 7.35
CA PHE A 74 17.16 -11.03 8.63
C PHE A 74 18.58 -10.42 8.63
N ASP A 75 19.13 -10.09 7.46
CA ASP A 75 20.34 -9.29 7.35
C ASP A 75 19.95 -7.80 7.25
N LEU A 76 20.29 -7.02 8.29
CA LEU A 76 20.25 -5.57 8.23
C LEU A 76 21.18 -5.13 7.10
N ARG A 77 20.63 -4.74 5.94
CA ARG A 77 21.43 -4.03 4.94
C ARG A 77 21.97 -2.77 5.62
N HIS A 78 23.22 -2.46 5.32
CA HIS A 78 23.76 -1.16 5.70
C HIS A 78 22.83 -0.08 5.12
N ILE A 79 22.49 0.92 5.92
CA ILE A 79 21.49 1.93 5.55
C ILE A 79 21.77 2.60 4.19
N GLU A 80 23.04 2.73 3.84
CA GLU A 80 23.49 3.21 2.53
C GLU A 80 23.10 2.28 1.38
N ALA A 81 23.30 0.96 1.52
CA ALA A 81 22.89 -0.02 0.52
C ALA A 81 21.37 -0.04 0.33
N PHE A 82 20.60 0.07 1.43
CA PHE A 82 19.15 0.23 1.38
C PHE A 82 18.74 1.50 0.62
N THR A 83 19.38 2.63 0.94
CA THR A 83 19.08 3.92 0.33
C THR A 83 19.44 3.95 -1.16
N ASN A 84 20.55 3.32 -1.56
CA ASN A 84 20.97 3.18 -2.96
C ASN A 84 19.99 2.32 -3.75
N TRP A 85 19.59 1.16 -3.20
CA TRP A 85 18.55 0.32 -3.78
C TRP A 85 17.21 1.08 -3.91
N CYS A 86 16.86 1.90 -2.91
CA CYS A 86 15.69 2.77 -3.02
C CYS A 86 15.80 3.78 -4.15
N ALA A 87 16.96 4.38 -4.32
CA ALA A 87 17.20 5.34 -5.39
C ALA A 87 17.05 4.70 -6.79
N GLU A 88 17.34 3.41 -6.95
CA GLU A 88 17.15 2.69 -8.23
C GLU A 88 15.67 2.59 -8.61
N TRP A 89 14.82 2.02 -7.76
CA TRP A 89 13.40 1.87 -8.09
C TRP A 89 12.65 3.20 -8.10
N VAL A 90 13.10 4.22 -7.35
CA VAL A 90 12.54 5.59 -7.43
C VAL A 90 12.81 6.21 -8.80
N ARG A 91 14.05 6.09 -9.33
CA ARG A 91 14.39 6.57 -10.68
C ARG A 91 13.56 5.86 -11.74
N LEU A 92 13.51 4.55 -11.67
CA LEU A 92 12.76 3.73 -12.61
C LEU A 92 11.25 4.04 -12.56
N SER A 93 10.69 4.21 -11.36
CA SER A 93 9.30 4.66 -11.18
C SER A 93 9.06 6.00 -11.86
N ALA A 94 9.97 6.97 -11.70
CA ALA A 94 9.85 8.26 -12.38
C ALA A 94 9.82 8.09 -13.91
N GLU A 95 10.66 7.21 -14.48
CA GLU A 95 10.72 7.01 -15.93
C GLU A 95 9.46 6.38 -16.53
N VAL A 96 8.79 5.47 -15.80
CA VAL A 96 7.60 4.76 -16.30
C VAL A 96 6.28 5.45 -15.92
N MET A 97 6.32 6.47 -15.07
CA MET A 97 5.15 7.27 -14.69
C MET A 97 4.92 8.43 -15.66
N SER A 98 3.70 8.97 -15.62
CA SER A 98 3.34 10.19 -16.35
C SER A 98 4.17 11.40 -15.87
N PRO A 99 4.39 12.43 -16.71
CA PRO A 99 5.06 13.66 -16.30
C PRO A 99 4.34 14.40 -15.15
N ASP A 100 3.01 14.30 -15.13
CA ASP A 100 2.14 14.79 -14.05
C ASP A 100 1.67 13.59 -13.22
N ALA A 101 2.36 13.31 -12.10
CA ALA A 101 2.03 12.16 -11.28
C ALA A 101 2.22 12.37 -9.77
N SER A 102 1.40 11.67 -8.99
CA SER A 102 1.47 11.60 -7.54
C SER A 102 2.25 10.37 -7.09
N PHE A 103 3.11 10.53 -6.09
CA PHE A 103 4.02 9.49 -5.61
C PHE A 103 3.93 9.36 -4.09
N TYR A 104 3.36 8.24 -3.62
CA TYR A 104 3.15 7.93 -2.22
C TYR A 104 4.06 6.80 -1.78
N ILE A 105 4.79 6.98 -0.69
CA ILE A 105 5.73 5.98 -0.16
C ILE A 105 5.47 5.80 1.33
N TRP A 106 5.06 4.59 1.71
CA TRP A 106 5.02 4.19 3.11
C TRP A 106 6.44 3.96 3.63
N LEU A 107 6.74 4.47 4.82
CA LEU A 107 8.01 4.25 5.51
C LEU A 107 7.83 4.10 7.03
N GLY A 108 8.84 3.48 7.65
CA GLY A 108 8.98 3.40 9.10
C GLY A 108 10.03 4.39 9.62
N ALA A 109 9.85 4.83 10.86
CA ALA A 109 10.85 5.56 11.62
C ALA A 109 11.21 4.74 12.88
N ASP A 110 12.14 3.79 12.74
CA ASP A 110 12.50 2.91 13.86
C ASP A 110 13.32 3.67 14.90
N GLN A 111 12.67 4.04 16.00
CA GLN A 111 13.27 4.75 17.13
C GLN A 111 14.41 3.98 17.83
N ASN A 112 14.51 2.65 17.65
CA ASN A 112 15.63 1.87 18.16
C ASN A 112 16.86 1.94 17.24
N GLN A 113 16.68 2.39 16.00
CA GLN A 113 17.72 2.55 14.98
C GLN A 113 17.84 4.02 14.55
N HIS A 114 17.73 4.95 15.51
CA HIS A 114 17.82 6.39 15.25
C HIS A 114 16.87 6.88 14.13
N PHE A 115 15.64 6.36 14.10
CA PHE A 115 14.58 6.67 13.15
C PHE A 115 14.82 6.20 11.72
N GLN A 116 15.78 5.31 11.48
CA GLN A 116 15.98 4.70 10.17
C GLN A 116 14.75 3.92 9.67
N PRO A 117 14.56 3.80 8.34
CA PRO A 117 15.34 4.45 7.28
C PRO A 117 14.81 5.83 6.85
N LEU A 118 13.79 6.37 7.53
CA LEU A 118 13.06 7.56 7.09
C LEU A 118 13.94 8.78 6.75
N PRO A 119 14.87 9.25 7.62
CA PRO A 119 15.71 10.41 7.31
C PRO A 119 16.57 10.21 6.06
N GLN A 120 17.17 9.04 5.90
CA GLN A 120 18.06 8.73 4.78
C GLN A 120 17.29 8.65 3.47
N PHE A 121 16.09 8.07 3.50
CA PHE A 121 15.20 8.08 2.34
C PHE A 121 14.80 9.51 1.94
N MET A 122 14.44 10.37 2.91
CA MET A 122 14.07 11.77 2.62
C MET A 122 15.23 12.58 2.04
N LEU A 123 16.45 12.39 2.54
CA LEU A 123 17.65 13.01 1.99
C LEU A 123 17.96 12.50 0.57
N MET A 124 17.79 11.20 0.33
CA MET A 124 17.93 10.62 -1.01
C MET A 124 16.90 11.19 -1.99
N MET A 125 15.63 11.30 -1.60
CA MET A 125 14.59 11.93 -2.42
C MET A 125 14.95 13.39 -2.75
N GLN A 126 15.49 14.14 -1.79
CA GLN A 126 15.96 15.50 -2.00
C GLN A 126 17.12 15.57 -2.99
N GLN A 127 18.08 14.63 -2.92
CA GLN A 127 19.25 14.58 -3.80
C GLN A 127 18.89 14.15 -5.23
N LEU A 128 17.94 13.25 -5.39
CA LEU A 128 17.46 12.82 -6.72
C LEU A 128 16.76 13.96 -7.48
N ASP A 129 16.05 14.83 -6.76
CA ASP A 129 15.30 15.98 -7.31
C ASP A 129 14.35 15.61 -8.47
N LEU A 130 13.85 14.37 -8.48
CA LEU A 130 12.90 13.87 -9.49
C LEU A 130 11.44 14.19 -9.12
N PHE A 131 11.17 14.33 -7.82
CA PHE A 131 9.85 14.60 -7.27
C PHE A 131 9.92 15.71 -6.21
N GLN A 132 8.88 16.52 -6.14
CA GLN A 132 8.74 17.62 -5.18
C GLN A 132 7.88 17.18 -3.99
N SER A 133 8.33 17.48 -2.77
CA SER A 133 7.58 17.12 -1.57
C SER A 133 6.26 17.91 -1.48
N ARG A 134 5.19 17.23 -1.05
CA ARG A 134 3.86 17.85 -0.88
C ARG A 134 3.33 17.71 0.53
N SER A 135 3.44 16.53 1.12
CA SER A 135 2.96 16.29 2.48
C SER A 135 3.76 15.18 3.15
N PHE A 136 3.97 15.35 4.46
CA PHE A 136 4.38 14.27 5.35
C PHE A 136 3.14 13.85 6.13
N ILE A 137 2.62 12.67 5.81
CA ILE A 137 1.43 12.08 6.41
C ILE A 137 1.82 11.04 7.45
N THR A 138 1.09 10.96 8.55
CA THR A 138 1.17 9.87 9.52
C THR A 138 -0.19 9.18 9.61
N MET A 139 -0.25 7.87 9.38
CA MET A 139 -1.38 7.05 9.80
C MET A 139 -1.14 6.57 11.23
N ARG A 140 -2.10 6.86 12.12
CA ARG A 140 -2.05 6.41 13.50
C ARG A 140 -2.68 5.02 13.61
N ASN A 141 -1.85 4.02 13.89
CA ASN A 141 -2.29 2.69 14.28
C ASN A 141 -3.08 2.75 15.60
N GLN A 142 -4.09 1.89 15.72
CA GLN A 142 -4.92 1.81 16.93
C GLN A 142 -4.22 1.02 18.05
N ARG A 143 -3.32 0.10 17.68
CA ARG A 143 -2.52 -0.69 18.60
C ARG A 143 -1.03 -0.47 18.35
N GLY A 144 -0.27 -0.56 19.42
CA GLY A 144 1.18 -0.59 19.42
C GLY A 144 1.66 -1.32 20.67
N TYR A 145 2.95 -1.66 20.72
CA TYR A 145 3.52 -2.23 21.92
C TYR A 145 3.68 -1.14 22.98
N GLY A 146 2.96 -1.30 24.10
CA GLY A 146 3.14 -0.46 25.27
C GLY A 146 4.53 -0.69 25.87
N THR A 147 5.15 0.36 26.38
CA THR A 147 6.45 0.27 27.06
C THR A 147 6.38 1.00 28.40
N GLN A 148 7.19 0.59 29.38
CA GLN A 148 7.20 1.23 30.71
C GLN A 148 8.01 2.54 30.74
N LYS A 149 8.96 2.70 29.80
CA LYS A 149 9.96 3.79 29.81
C LYS A 149 9.86 4.71 28.59
N ASN A 150 8.90 4.50 27.71
CA ASN A 150 8.73 5.26 26.46
C ASN A 150 7.25 5.29 26.02
N TRP A 151 6.94 6.14 25.06
CA TRP A 151 5.62 6.21 24.43
C TRP A 151 5.33 4.97 23.58
N MET A 152 4.05 4.61 23.48
CA MET A 152 3.60 3.53 22.60
C MET A 152 3.80 3.93 21.14
N ALA A 153 4.56 3.14 20.38
CA ALA A 153 4.78 3.36 18.96
C ALA A 153 3.52 2.98 18.15
N VAL A 154 2.84 3.98 17.61
CA VAL A 154 1.57 3.81 16.85
C VAL A 154 1.59 4.56 15.52
N ARG A 155 2.76 4.91 15.01
CA ARG A 155 2.88 5.71 13.79
C ARG A 155 3.30 4.83 12.62
N GLN A 156 2.68 5.08 11.47
CA GLN A 156 3.16 4.67 10.17
C GLN A 156 3.27 5.91 9.29
N GLU A 157 4.44 6.16 8.74
CA GLU A 157 4.69 7.35 7.95
C GLU A 157 4.36 7.09 6.48
N LEU A 158 3.83 8.11 5.83
CA LEU A 158 3.49 8.13 4.42
C LEU A 158 3.99 9.44 3.84
N LEU A 159 5.02 9.36 3.00
CA LEU A 159 5.54 10.52 2.29
C LEU A 159 4.75 10.70 1.00
N TYR A 160 4.31 11.93 0.74
CA TYR A 160 3.65 12.31 -0.50
C TYR A 160 4.52 13.31 -1.26
N TYR A 161 4.93 12.90 -2.45
CA TYR A 161 5.63 13.70 -3.43
C TYR A 161 4.83 13.81 -4.75
N THR A 162 5.18 14.78 -5.59
CA THR A 162 4.60 14.96 -6.91
C THR A 162 5.65 15.25 -7.96
N ARG A 163 5.42 14.77 -9.17
CA ARG A 163 6.12 15.20 -10.38
C ARG A 163 5.16 16.03 -11.23
N GLY A 164 5.62 17.16 -11.75
CA GLY A 164 4.78 18.06 -12.53
C GLY A 164 3.62 18.62 -11.71
N ASN A 165 2.43 18.68 -12.32
CA ASN A 165 1.20 19.17 -11.73
C ASN A 165 0.08 18.11 -11.78
N PRO A 166 0.16 17.06 -10.96
CA PRO A 166 -0.80 15.96 -10.99
C PRO A 166 -2.19 16.39 -10.52
N PHE A 167 -3.17 15.55 -10.84
CA PHE A 167 -4.52 15.67 -10.32
C PHE A 167 -4.52 15.60 -8.78
N PHE A 168 -5.32 16.47 -8.16
CA PHE A 168 -5.62 16.36 -6.74
C PHE A 168 -7.07 16.77 -6.46
N GLU A 169 -7.81 15.92 -5.75
CA GLU A 169 -9.16 16.18 -5.28
C GLU A 169 -9.24 16.11 -3.75
N VAL A 170 -9.95 17.08 -3.18
CA VAL A 170 -10.13 17.19 -1.73
C VAL A 170 -11.04 16.08 -1.23
N GLN A 171 -10.55 15.32 -0.26
CA GLN A 171 -11.30 14.28 0.43
C GLN A 171 -11.90 14.74 1.76
N TYR A 172 -12.83 13.95 2.28
CA TYR A 172 -13.48 14.14 3.57
C TYR A 172 -13.50 12.82 4.35
N THR A 173 -13.43 12.89 5.68
CA THR A 173 -13.52 11.72 6.56
C THR A 173 -14.99 11.39 6.87
N ASP A 174 -15.21 10.38 7.70
CA ASP A 174 -16.53 10.10 8.30
C ASP A 174 -16.76 10.85 9.62
N ILE A 175 -15.80 11.70 10.04
CA ILE A 175 -15.88 12.43 11.30
C ILE A 175 -16.70 13.71 11.08
N PRO A 176 -17.85 13.86 11.75
CA PRO A 176 -18.70 15.03 11.59
C PRO A 176 -18.04 16.28 12.15
N LYS A 177 -18.37 17.44 11.57
CA LYS A 177 -17.98 18.74 12.12
C LYS A 177 -18.77 19.03 13.39
N ILE A 178 -18.15 18.85 14.55
CA ILE A 178 -18.76 19.15 15.85
C ILE A 178 -18.81 20.68 16.11
N LEU A 179 -17.88 21.47 15.54
CA LEU A 179 -17.82 22.92 15.69
C LEU A 179 -18.14 23.64 14.38
N ARG A 180 -19.30 24.30 14.28
CA ARG A 180 -19.56 25.36 13.30
C ARG A 180 -18.73 26.59 13.69
N GLY A 181 -17.48 26.66 13.23
CA GLY A 181 -16.45 27.41 13.97
C GLY A 181 -15.71 28.56 13.26
N TYR A 182 -15.70 28.63 11.92
CA TYR A 182 -14.98 29.71 11.23
C TYR A 182 -15.94 30.80 10.79
N TYR A 183 -16.32 31.63 11.76
CA TYR A 183 -17.01 32.87 11.49
C TYR A 183 -16.00 33.92 11.04
N LYS A 184 -16.23 34.54 9.89
CA LYS A 184 -15.49 35.73 9.47
C LYS A 184 -16.43 36.93 9.58
N ASN A 185 -15.97 38.00 10.19
CA ASN A 185 -16.68 39.28 10.12
C ASN A 185 -16.36 39.92 8.77
N ILE A 186 -17.36 40.00 7.89
CA ILE A 186 -17.28 40.74 6.64
C ILE A 186 -18.27 41.90 6.77
N ASN A 187 -17.77 43.15 6.70
CA ASN A 187 -18.57 44.38 6.84
C ASN A 187 -19.47 44.41 8.09
N GLY A 188 -18.93 43.98 9.25
CA GLY A 188 -19.67 43.96 10.52
C GLY A 188 -20.71 42.84 10.65
N LYS A 189 -20.88 41.98 9.64
CA LYS A 189 -21.76 40.81 9.69
C LYS A 189 -20.93 39.56 9.95
N LYS A 190 -21.30 38.81 10.98
CA LYS A 190 -20.71 37.50 11.30
C LYS A 190 -21.19 36.50 10.25
N THR A 191 -20.41 36.36 9.18
CA THR A 191 -20.68 35.42 8.09
C THR A 191 -20.01 34.09 8.39
N GLU A 192 -20.80 33.02 8.39
CA GLU A 192 -20.28 31.66 8.33
C GLU A 192 -19.63 31.47 6.95
N ASN A 193 -18.40 30.98 6.93
CA ASN A 193 -17.67 30.77 5.69
C ASN A 193 -18.19 29.49 5.00
N LEU A 194 -19.43 29.55 4.49
CA LEU A 194 -20.15 28.44 3.85
C LEU A 194 -19.34 27.84 2.68
N GLU A 195 -18.53 28.66 2.00
CA GLU A 195 -17.73 28.24 0.84
C GLU A 195 -16.55 27.30 1.19
N ARG A 196 -16.12 27.23 2.46
CA ARG A 196 -15.00 26.35 2.88
C ARG A 196 -15.44 24.96 3.34
N GLY A 197 -16.73 24.64 3.32
CA GLY A 197 -17.25 23.40 3.85
C GLY A 197 -18.24 22.69 2.93
N ARG A 198 -17.80 22.22 1.75
CA ARG A 198 -18.63 21.40 0.84
C ARG A 198 -19.17 20.07 1.41
N SER A 199 -18.87 19.74 2.67
CA SER A 199 -19.28 18.49 3.34
C SER A 199 -19.54 18.74 4.82
N ASP A 200 -20.42 17.94 5.42
CA ASP A 200 -20.71 17.94 6.86
C ASP A 200 -19.57 17.32 7.69
N ASN A 201 -18.64 16.64 7.04
CA ASN A 201 -17.49 16.00 7.69
C ASN A 201 -16.20 16.81 7.55
N ILE A 202 -15.23 16.56 8.41
CA ILE A 202 -13.92 17.23 8.35
C ILE A 202 -13.07 16.69 7.19
N ARG A 203 -12.15 17.52 6.69
CA ARG A 203 -11.10 17.04 5.77
C ARG A 203 -10.10 16.18 6.55
N PRO A 204 -9.52 15.12 5.96
CA PRO A 204 -8.38 14.47 6.58
C PRO A 204 -7.22 15.48 6.63
N GLY A 205 -6.61 15.63 7.81
CA GLY A 205 -5.31 16.29 7.91
C GLY A 205 -4.19 15.39 7.37
N ASN A 206 -2.95 15.80 7.57
CA ASN A 206 -1.79 14.94 7.36
C ASN A 206 -1.51 14.01 8.56
N VAL A 207 -2.45 13.89 9.50
CA VAL A 207 -2.44 12.88 10.55
C VAL A 207 -3.77 12.13 10.46
N TRP A 208 -3.73 10.90 9.96
CA TRP A 208 -4.91 10.06 9.77
C TRP A 208 -5.17 9.27 11.04
N VAL A 209 -6.26 9.62 11.71
CA VAL A 209 -6.71 8.98 12.96
C VAL A 209 -7.99 8.16 12.79
N ASP A 210 -8.57 8.20 11.59
CA ASP A 210 -9.87 7.64 11.23
C ASP A 210 -9.76 6.39 10.34
N ILE A 211 -8.53 5.90 10.15
CA ILE A 211 -8.22 4.67 9.44
C ILE A 211 -7.74 3.65 10.47
N GLN A 212 -8.36 2.47 10.45
CA GLN A 212 -8.02 1.35 11.30
C GLN A 212 -7.00 0.46 10.59
N GLN A 213 -5.97 0.01 11.31
CA GLN A 213 -5.05 -1.03 10.82
C GLN A 213 -5.79 -2.35 10.61
N VAL A 214 -5.34 -3.17 9.66
CA VAL A 214 -5.95 -4.48 9.41
C VAL A 214 -5.68 -5.43 10.58
N PHE A 215 -6.74 -6.10 11.05
CA PHE A 215 -6.65 -7.15 12.07
C PHE A 215 -7.17 -8.47 11.49
N TYR A 216 -6.70 -9.59 12.05
CA TYR A 216 -7.05 -10.95 11.58
C TYR A 216 -8.56 -11.24 11.45
N ARG A 217 -9.41 -10.56 12.24
CA ARG A 217 -10.87 -10.72 12.19
C ARG A 217 -11.57 -9.80 11.18
N MET A 218 -10.85 -8.92 10.50
CA MET A 218 -11.44 -8.07 9.46
C MET A 218 -11.59 -8.87 8.17
N GLU A 219 -12.65 -8.61 7.41
CA GLU A 219 -12.89 -9.31 6.14
C GLU A 219 -11.73 -9.12 5.17
N GLU A 220 -11.20 -7.89 5.09
CA GLU A 220 -10.09 -7.54 4.20
C GLU A 220 -8.78 -8.28 4.54
N ASN A 221 -8.69 -8.98 5.68
CA ASN A 221 -7.48 -9.68 6.09
C ASN A 221 -7.14 -10.81 5.12
N VAL A 222 -5.86 -10.85 4.73
CA VAL A 222 -5.27 -11.92 3.93
C VAL A 222 -4.27 -12.66 4.80
N SER A 223 -4.63 -13.85 5.29
CA SER A 223 -3.69 -14.65 6.09
C SER A 223 -2.46 -15.04 5.28
N GLY A 224 -1.30 -15.18 5.91
CA GLY A 224 -0.03 -15.42 5.24
C GLY A 224 0.75 -14.15 4.94
N CYS A 225 0.05 -13.06 4.63
CA CYS A 225 0.62 -11.73 4.47
C CYS A 225 0.92 -11.08 5.83
N TYR A 226 1.96 -10.22 5.87
CA TYR A 226 2.35 -9.44 7.06
C TYR A 226 2.29 -7.93 6.81
N ALA A 227 2.00 -7.13 7.84
CA ALA A 227 1.98 -5.66 7.72
C ALA A 227 1.06 -5.10 6.59
N GLN A 228 -0.01 -5.82 6.22
CA GLN A 228 -0.99 -5.40 5.23
C GLN A 228 -1.53 -3.99 5.52
N LYS A 229 -1.52 -3.12 4.51
CA LYS A 229 -2.13 -1.79 4.58
C LYS A 229 -3.66 -1.87 4.49
N PRO A 230 -4.41 -1.00 5.18
CA PRO A 230 -5.87 -0.99 5.10
C PRO A 230 -6.36 -0.48 3.75
N LEU A 231 -7.41 -1.08 3.19
CA LEU A 231 -8.05 -0.62 1.95
C LEU A 231 -8.43 0.87 2.04
N LYS A 232 -9.00 1.30 3.17
CA LYS A 232 -9.40 2.70 3.40
C LYS A 232 -8.25 3.71 3.24
N SER A 233 -7.00 3.30 3.50
CA SER A 233 -5.83 4.17 3.30
C SER A 233 -5.51 4.37 1.81
N VAL A 234 -5.59 3.30 1.04
CA VAL A 234 -5.36 3.31 -0.40
C VAL A 234 -6.51 4.02 -1.11
N GLU A 235 -7.77 3.71 -0.78
CA GLU A 235 -8.96 4.37 -1.34
C GLU A 235 -8.89 5.89 -1.20
N ARG A 236 -8.48 6.38 -0.03
CA ARG A 236 -8.26 7.82 0.20
C ARG A 236 -7.22 8.40 -0.75
N ILE A 237 -6.13 7.68 -0.98
CA ILE A 237 -5.07 8.11 -1.91
C ILE A 237 -5.59 8.10 -3.35
N LEU A 238 -6.28 7.02 -3.77
CA LEU A 238 -6.85 6.90 -5.11
C LEU A 238 -7.83 8.04 -5.41
N GLN A 239 -8.76 8.30 -4.50
CA GLN A 239 -9.75 9.37 -4.65
C GLN A 239 -9.08 10.75 -4.65
N ALA A 240 -8.03 10.94 -3.85
CA ALA A 240 -7.31 12.21 -3.80
C ALA A 240 -6.44 12.45 -5.04
N SER A 241 -5.82 11.42 -5.62
CA SER A 241 -4.69 11.60 -6.54
C SER A 241 -4.79 10.84 -7.86
N SER A 242 -5.96 10.30 -8.19
CA SER A 242 -6.22 9.68 -9.50
C SER A 242 -7.67 9.85 -9.92
N ARG A 243 -7.92 9.80 -11.23
CA ARG A 243 -9.27 9.75 -11.81
C ARG A 243 -9.70 8.29 -12.04
N PRO A 244 -11.01 8.02 -12.21
CA PRO A 244 -11.45 6.75 -12.76
C PRO A 244 -10.71 6.42 -14.05
N ASP A 245 -10.41 5.14 -14.26
CA ASP A 245 -9.62 4.58 -15.37
C ASP A 245 -8.15 5.00 -15.43
N ASP A 246 -7.64 5.85 -14.54
CA ASP A 246 -6.19 6.09 -14.45
C ASP A 246 -5.44 4.80 -14.07
N PHE A 247 -4.20 4.70 -14.53
CA PHE A 247 -3.27 3.66 -14.11
C PHE A 247 -2.59 4.03 -12.80
N VAL A 248 -2.52 3.05 -11.90
CA VAL A 248 -1.86 3.12 -10.60
C VAL A 248 -0.73 2.12 -10.58
N LEU A 249 0.47 2.55 -10.19
CA LEU A 249 1.66 1.70 -10.08
C LEU A 249 1.94 1.32 -8.62
N ASP A 250 2.19 0.04 -8.36
CA ASP A 250 2.61 -0.49 -7.06
C ASP A 250 3.63 -1.61 -7.27
N LEU A 251 4.90 -1.34 -6.99
CA LEU A 251 5.99 -2.31 -7.20
C LEU A 251 6.22 -3.24 -5.99
N PHE A 252 5.36 -3.16 -4.97
CA PHE A 252 5.48 -3.92 -3.73
C PHE A 252 4.10 -4.48 -3.31
N ALA A 253 3.49 -5.28 -4.20
CA ALA A 253 2.10 -5.68 -4.15
C ALA A 253 1.72 -6.41 -2.84
N HIS A 254 2.56 -7.35 -2.40
CA HIS A 254 2.41 -8.15 -1.20
C HIS A 254 0.99 -8.78 -1.05
N SER A 255 0.10 -8.14 -0.29
CA SER A 255 -1.30 -8.60 -0.09
C SER A 255 -2.26 -8.17 -1.21
N GLY A 256 -1.81 -7.38 -2.18
CA GLY A 256 -2.61 -6.85 -3.28
C GLY A 256 -3.57 -5.72 -2.90
N THR A 257 -3.32 -5.01 -1.80
CA THR A 257 -4.24 -3.96 -1.30
C THR A 257 -4.44 -2.83 -2.33
N THR A 258 -3.38 -2.41 -3.04
CA THR A 258 -3.48 -1.38 -4.08
C THR A 258 -4.35 -1.83 -5.25
N LEU A 259 -4.12 -3.06 -5.74
CA LEU A 259 -4.92 -3.63 -6.81
C LEU A 259 -6.40 -3.78 -6.41
N MET A 260 -6.67 -4.27 -5.20
CA MET A 260 -8.03 -4.41 -4.70
C MET A 260 -8.78 -3.08 -4.61
N ALA A 261 -8.15 -2.04 -4.07
CA ALA A 261 -8.75 -0.72 -4.02
C ALA A 261 -8.95 -0.13 -5.43
N CYS A 262 -8.04 -0.41 -6.38
CA CYS A 262 -8.21 0.01 -7.77
C CYS A 262 -9.43 -0.65 -8.42
N GLU A 263 -9.61 -1.96 -8.25
CA GLU A 263 -10.79 -2.69 -8.75
C GLU A 263 -12.08 -2.07 -8.18
N GLN A 264 -12.15 -1.88 -6.85
CA GLN A 264 -13.34 -1.34 -6.18
C GLN A 264 -13.68 0.10 -6.59
N GLN A 265 -12.66 0.91 -6.89
CA GLN A 265 -12.81 2.32 -7.23
C GLN A 265 -12.79 2.58 -8.74
N GLY A 266 -12.71 1.55 -9.59
CA GLY A 266 -12.70 1.71 -11.05
C GLY A 266 -11.42 2.34 -11.60
N ARG A 267 -10.26 2.06 -10.99
CA ARG A 267 -8.93 2.38 -11.53
C ARG A 267 -8.30 1.13 -12.16
N ARG A 268 -7.18 1.28 -12.85
CA ARG A 268 -6.37 0.18 -13.40
C ARG A 268 -5.08 0.08 -12.60
N CYS A 269 -4.63 -1.14 -12.32
CA CYS A 269 -3.46 -1.37 -11.46
C CYS A 269 -2.37 -2.10 -12.23
N LEU A 270 -1.18 -1.54 -12.20
CA LEU A 270 0.06 -2.14 -12.67
C LEU A 270 0.84 -2.48 -11.41
N THR A 271 0.82 -3.74 -10.99
CA THR A 271 1.42 -4.13 -9.72
C THR A 271 2.47 -5.22 -9.88
N ALA A 272 3.47 -5.20 -9.02
CA ALA A 272 4.54 -6.19 -9.00
C ALA A 272 4.89 -6.62 -7.59
N ASP A 273 5.41 -7.83 -7.47
CA ASP A 273 6.14 -8.29 -6.30
C ASP A 273 7.35 -9.12 -6.77
N LEU A 274 8.40 -9.19 -5.97
CA LEU A 274 9.55 -10.05 -6.25
C LEU A 274 9.20 -11.53 -5.99
N ASP A 275 8.25 -11.78 -5.09
CA ASP A 275 7.86 -13.12 -4.67
C ASP A 275 6.67 -13.64 -5.50
N PRO A 276 6.82 -14.80 -6.18
CA PRO A 276 5.72 -15.39 -6.94
C PRO A 276 4.50 -15.75 -6.06
N ILE A 277 4.70 -16.05 -4.76
CA ILE A 277 3.59 -16.36 -3.85
C ILE A 277 2.75 -15.11 -3.60
N PHE A 278 3.36 -13.95 -3.38
CA PHE A 278 2.61 -12.70 -3.20
C PHE A 278 1.91 -12.26 -4.48
N CYS A 279 2.55 -12.46 -5.65
CA CYS A 279 1.89 -12.27 -6.94
C CYS A 279 0.63 -13.15 -7.07
N GLU A 280 0.74 -14.44 -6.74
CA GLU A 280 -0.38 -15.37 -6.80
C GLU A 280 -1.50 -14.99 -5.82
N ILE A 281 -1.14 -14.56 -4.60
CA ILE A 281 -2.11 -14.05 -3.62
C ILE A 281 -2.89 -12.86 -4.17
N VAL A 282 -2.22 -11.91 -4.82
CA VAL A 282 -2.86 -10.73 -5.43
C VAL A 282 -3.89 -11.17 -6.47
N ILE A 283 -3.52 -12.08 -7.37
CA ILE A 283 -4.41 -12.55 -8.45
C ILE A 283 -5.61 -13.31 -7.84
N ARG A 284 -5.36 -14.22 -6.90
CA ARG A 284 -6.42 -14.97 -6.20
C ARG A 284 -7.36 -14.05 -5.42
N ARG A 285 -6.84 -12.95 -4.85
CA ARG A 285 -7.65 -11.96 -4.11
C ARG A 285 -8.58 -11.20 -5.02
N LEU A 286 -8.10 -10.81 -6.21
CA LEU A 286 -8.93 -10.20 -7.25
C LEU A 286 -10.04 -11.14 -7.71
N GLU A 287 -9.70 -12.38 -8.03
CA GLU A 287 -10.66 -13.41 -8.48
C GLU A 287 -11.69 -13.69 -7.38
N HIS A 288 -11.24 -13.88 -6.14
CA HIS A 288 -12.12 -14.10 -4.99
C HIS A 288 -13.11 -12.95 -4.78
N PHE A 289 -12.66 -11.70 -4.89
CA PHE A 289 -13.54 -10.55 -4.78
C PHE A 289 -14.56 -10.49 -5.90
N ARG A 290 -14.16 -10.74 -7.15
CA ARG A 290 -15.08 -10.74 -8.30
C ARG A 290 -16.13 -11.85 -8.22
N GLU A 291 -15.75 -13.02 -7.67
CA GLU A 291 -16.66 -14.15 -7.50
C GLU A 291 -17.60 -13.99 -6.30
N THR A 292 -17.12 -13.43 -5.19
CA THR A 292 -17.82 -13.49 -3.89
C THR A 292 -18.21 -12.14 -3.31
N GLY A 293 -17.65 -11.05 -3.82
CA GLY A 293 -17.75 -9.70 -3.27
C GLY A 293 -16.91 -9.44 -2.01
N LYS A 294 -16.15 -10.43 -1.53
CA LYS A 294 -15.37 -10.31 -0.28
C LYS A 294 -13.96 -9.78 -0.53
N THR A 295 -13.51 -8.93 0.37
CA THR A 295 -12.23 -8.20 0.23
C THR A 295 -11.00 -8.98 0.70
N GLY A 296 -11.21 -10.15 1.30
CA GLY A 296 -10.18 -11.04 1.83
C GLY A 296 -10.84 -12.31 2.40
N TRP A 297 -10.12 -13.06 3.21
CA TRP A 297 -10.58 -14.36 3.71
C TRP A 297 -10.86 -14.38 5.22
N GLN A 298 -10.59 -13.27 5.92
CA GLN A 298 -10.69 -13.19 7.38
C GLN A 298 -9.86 -14.29 8.07
N ASN A 299 -10.49 -15.42 8.42
CA ASN A 299 -9.89 -16.59 9.08
C ASN A 299 -9.63 -17.77 8.12
N GLY A 300 -9.93 -17.62 6.83
CA GLY A 300 -9.51 -18.53 5.76
C GLY A 300 -8.19 -18.08 5.13
N HIS A 301 -7.89 -18.56 3.92
CA HIS A 301 -6.64 -18.22 3.23
C HIS A 301 -6.75 -18.22 1.69
N PRO A 302 -5.81 -17.60 0.96
CA PRO A 302 -5.84 -17.52 -0.51
C PRO A 302 -5.77 -18.86 -1.26
N PHE A 303 -5.27 -19.91 -0.61
CA PHE A 303 -5.01 -21.23 -1.21
C PHE A 303 -6.00 -22.31 -0.73
N GLU A 304 -7.24 -21.93 -0.40
CA GLU A 304 -8.26 -22.84 0.14
C GLU A 304 -8.67 -24.00 -0.79
N ASP A 305 -8.36 -23.88 -2.08
CA ASP A 305 -8.57 -24.84 -3.16
C ASP A 305 -7.41 -25.84 -3.31
N VAL A 306 -6.26 -25.59 -2.67
CA VAL A 306 -5.08 -26.46 -2.73
C VAL A 306 -5.26 -27.66 -1.79
N PRO A 307 -5.25 -28.91 -2.30
CA PRO A 307 -5.32 -30.11 -1.48
C PRO A 307 -4.17 -30.21 -0.48
N ASP A 308 -4.39 -30.88 0.66
CA ASP A 308 -3.38 -31.25 1.67
C ASP A 308 -2.66 -30.14 2.46
N LEU A 309 -2.85 -28.84 2.14
CA LEU A 309 -2.42 -27.75 3.04
C LEU A 309 -3.13 -27.80 4.42
N ASN A 310 -4.32 -28.40 4.47
CA ASN A 310 -5.17 -28.46 5.66
C ASN A 310 -4.81 -29.62 6.62
N GLN A 311 -3.88 -30.51 6.27
CA GLN A 311 -3.62 -31.74 7.05
C GLN A 311 -2.45 -31.63 8.04
N GLN A 312 -1.62 -30.58 7.96
CA GLN A 312 -0.45 -30.43 8.85
C GLN A 312 -0.69 -29.53 10.07
N ALA A 313 -1.81 -28.81 10.16
CA ALA A 313 -2.08 -27.86 11.24
C ALA A 313 -2.76 -28.47 12.51
N VAL A 314 -2.92 -29.80 12.58
CA VAL A 314 -3.66 -30.48 13.69
C VAL A 314 -2.77 -31.39 14.54
N SER A 315 -1.45 -31.38 14.35
CA SER A 315 -0.52 -32.17 15.18
C SER A 315 0.36 -31.28 16.04
N GLU A 316 -0.22 -30.66 17.06
CA GLU A 316 0.48 -30.24 18.29
C GLU A 316 -0.60 -29.78 19.31
N GLU A 317 -1.04 -30.74 20.13
CA GLU A 317 -1.80 -30.54 21.38
C GLU A 317 -0.87 -30.12 22.53
#